data_AF-A0A8S3XKM8-F1
#
_entry.id   AF-A0A8S3XKM8-F1
#
_cell.length_a   1.000
_cell.length_b   1.000
_cell.length_c   1.000
_cell.angle_alpha   90.00
_cell.angle_beta   90.00
_cell.angle_gamma   90.00
#
_symmetry.space_group_name_H-M   'P 1'
#
loop_
_entity.id
_entity.type
_entity.pdbx_description
1 polymer ?
#
loop_
_entity_poly.entity_id
_entity_poly.type
_entity_poly.pdbx_seq_one_letter_code
_entity_poly.pdbx_strand_id
1 'polypeptide(L)'
;MARNSNESGDNNIDPASVTANVRNTLKQEIIKELLNGSFHDNKTKLGNDALTLVVEVAKCLVTETCLRAASHALRETCDKVDIDHVEKCLPQLMLDFP
;
A
#
# COMPACT_ATOMS: atom_id res chain seq x y z
N MET A 1 28.06 12.40 35.92
CA MET A 1 27.19 11.34 35.36
C MET A 1 25.76 11.84 35.33
N ALA A 2 25.04 11.52 34.25
CA ALA A 2 23.57 11.53 34.12
C ALA A 2 22.89 12.92 34.16
N ARG A 3 22.00 13.32 33.24
CA ARG A 3 21.22 12.64 32.19
C ARG A 3 20.85 13.73 31.17
N ASN A 4 21.22 13.56 29.90
CA ASN A 4 20.70 14.36 28.80
C ASN A 4 19.37 13.71 28.37
N SER A 5 18.25 14.33 28.72
CA SER A 5 16.91 13.87 28.34
C SER A 5 16.69 14.17 26.86
N ASN A 6 17.10 13.25 26.00
CA ASN A 6 16.84 13.32 24.57
C ASN A 6 15.35 13.04 24.33
N GLU A 7 14.62 14.12 24.06
CA GLU A 7 13.49 14.22 23.14
C GLU A 7 12.77 12.90 22.80
N SER A 8 11.82 12.50 23.65
CA SER A 8 10.69 11.70 23.19
C SER A 8 9.73 12.63 22.45
N GLY A 9 10.13 13.05 21.24
CA GLY A 9 9.19 13.57 20.27
C GLY A 9 8.19 12.46 20.01
N ASP A 10 6.97 12.64 20.49
CA ASP A 10 5.80 11.88 20.08
C ASP A 10 5.67 12.07 18.57
N ASN A 11 6.36 11.22 17.81
CA ASN A 11 6.17 11.10 16.37
C ASN A 11 4.83 10.40 16.18
N ASN A 12 3.74 11.09 16.56
CA ASN A 12 2.40 10.76 16.13
C ASN A 12 2.36 11.08 14.64
N ILE A 13 2.94 10.17 13.86
CA ILE A 13 2.93 10.22 12.42
C ILE A 13 1.47 9.98 12.04
N ASP A 14 0.77 11.06 11.79
CA ASP A 14 -0.60 11.01 11.30
C ASP A 14 -0.59 10.20 9.98
N PRO A 15 -1.27 9.05 9.93
CA PRO A 15 -1.17 8.15 8.80
C PRO A 15 -1.68 8.80 7.52
N ALA A 16 -2.70 9.67 7.59
CA ALA A 16 -3.22 10.41 6.43
C ALA A 16 -2.17 11.39 5.86
N SER A 17 -1.34 11.97 6.72
CA SER A 17 -0.22 12.84 6.35
C SER A 17 0.90 12.07 5.64
N VAL A 18 1.11 10.80 5.98
CA VAL A 18 2.05 9.93 5.25
C VAL A 18 1.51 9.60 3.88
N THR A 19 0.24 9.19 3.77
CA THR A 19 -0.38 8.84 2.49
C THR A 19 -0.37 10.00 1.50
N ALA A 20 -0.57 11.24 1.98
CA ALA A 20 -0.51 12.45 1.16
C ALA A 20 0.88 12.73 0.55
N ASN A 21 1.94 12.23 1.19
CA ASN A 21 3.33 12.40 0.74
C ASN A 21 3.84 11.24 -0.13
N VAL A 22 3.14 10.10 -0.14
CA VAL A 22 3.50 8.94 -0.97
C VAL A 22 3.09 9.22 -2.42
N ARG A 23 4.07 9.63 -3.23
CA ARG A 23 3.89 9.78 -4.68
C ARG A 23 3.96 8.40 -5.35
N ASN A 24 2.79 7.83 -5.61
CA ASN A 24 2.62 6.60 -6.35
C ASN A 24 2.17 6.91 -7.79
N THR A 25 2.92 6.41 -8.79
CA THR A 25 2.51 6.46 -10.20
C THR A 25 2.38 5.04 -10.75
N LEU A 26 1.14 4.60 -10.97
CA LEU A 26 0.84 3.42 -11.77
C LEU A 26 0.40 3.87 -13.15
N LYS A 27 1.08 3.36 -14.18
CA LYS A 27 0.73 3.68 -15.55
C LYS A 27 -0.57 2.99 -15.94
N GLN A 28 -1.51 3.78 -16.43
CA GLN A 28 -2.81 3.29 -16.87
C GLN A 28 -2.72 2.24 -17.98
N GLU A 29 -1.73 2.34 -18.87
CA GLU A 29 -1.46 1.36 -19.94
C GLU A 29 -1.17 -0.04 -19.39
N ILE A 30 -0.40 -0.14 -18.30
CA ILE A 30 -0.02 -1.41 -17.68
C ILE A 30 -1.24 -2.07 -17.02
N ILE A 31 -2.03 -1.29 -16.29
CA ILE A 31 -3.27 -1.79 -15.67
C ILE A 31 -4.24 -2.30 -16.75
N LYS A 32 -4.35 -1.58 -17.88
CA LYS A 32 -5.19 -1.99 -19.00
C LYS A 32 -4.72 -3.31 -19.62
N GLU A 33 -3.42 -3.47 -19.85
CA GLU A 33 -2.83 -4.70 -20.40
C GLU A 33 -3.01 -5.89 -19.43
N LEU A 34 -2.76 -5.67 -18.15
CA LEU A 34 -2.94 -6.68 -17.09
C LEU A 34 -4.39 -7.18 -17.04
N LEU A 35 -5.36 -6.27 -17.07
CA LEU A 35 -6.78 -6.62 -17.03
C LEU A 35 -7.22 -7.33 -18.31
N ASN A 36 -6.80 -6.85 -19.48
CA ASN A 36 -7.10 -7.51 -20.75
C ASN A 36 -6.54 -8.94 -20.82
N GLY A 37 -5.36 -9.18 -20.25
CA GLY A 37 -4.77 -10.53 -20.14
C GLY A 37 -5.47 -11.44 -19.14
N SER A 38 -6.25 -10.88 -18.21
CA SER A 38 -6.96 -11.63 -17.15
C SER A 38 -8.43 -11.90 -17.46
N PHE A 39 -9.00 -11.25 -18.50
CA PHE A 39 -10.39 -11.47 -18.88
C PHE A 39 -10.58 -12.82 -19.57
N HIS A 40 -11.61 -13.56 -19.14
CA HIS A 40 -11.96 -14.85 -19.74
C HIS A 40 -12.62 -14.71 -21.13
N ASP A 41 -13.26 -13.57 -21.42
CA ASP A 41 -13.90 -13.27 -22.70
C ASP A 41 -13.14 -12.17 -23.45
N ASN A 42 -12.75 -12.47 -24.69
CA ASN A 42 -12.05 -11.56 -25.60
C ASN A 42 -12.90 -10.36 -26.04
N LYS A 43 -14.21 -10.36 -25.77
CA LYS A 43 -15.10 -9.22 -26.04
C LYS A 43 -15.23 -8.27 -24.87
N THR A 44 -14.75 -8.63 -23.68
CA THR A 44 -14.77 -7.74 -22.51
C THR A 44 -13.95 -6.49 -22.79
N LYS A 45 -14.56 -5.33 -22.55
CA LYS A 45 -13.91 -4.02 -22.70
C LYS A 45 -14.11 -3.22 -21.43
N LEU A 46 -13.06 -2.51 -21.03
CA LEU A 46 -13.10 -1.59 -19.90
C LEU A 46 -13.14 -0.14 -20.42
N GLY A 47 -14.13 0.62 -19.96
CA GLY A 47 -14.23 2.05 -20.25
C GLY A 47 -13.10 2.85 -19.59
N ASN A 48 -12.77 4.02 -20.14
CA ASN A 48 -11.66 4.83 -19.64
C ASN A 48 -11.88 5.30 -18.19
N ASP A 49 -13.09 5.71 -17.81
CA ASP A 49 -13.39 6.15 -16.44
C ASP A 49 -13.24 5.01 -15.42
N ALA A 50 -13.73 3.82 -15.78
CA ALA A 50 -13.56 2.62 -14.97
C ALA A 50 -12.09 2.23 -14.85
N LEU A 51 -11.32 2.33 -15.93
CA LEU A 51 -9.89 2.08 -15.92
C LEU A 51 -9.14 3.07 -15.02
N THR A 52 -9.48 4.36 -15.05
CA THR A 52 -8.92 5.37 -14.13
C THR A 52 -9.23 5.03 -12.68
N LEU A 53 -10.46 4.60 -12.38
CA LEU A 53 -10.83 4.17 -11.03
C LEU A 53 -10.02 2.95 -10.57
N VAL A 54 -9.84 1.95 -11.43
CA VAL A 54 -9.05 0.75 -11.09
C VAL A 54 -7.58 1.09 -10.85
N VAL A 55 -7.03 2.07 -11.57
CA VAL A 55 -5.68 2.61 -11.27
C VAL A 55 -5.62 3.11 -9.83
N GLU A 56 -6.59 3.91 -9.38
CA GLU A 56 -6.62 4.42 -7.99
C GLU A 56 -6.82 3.30 -6.96
N VAL A 57 -7.65 2.30 -7.25
CA VAL A 57 -7.80 1.11 -6.39
C VAL A 57 -6.48 0.36 -6.26
N ALA A 58 -5.75 0.14 -7.36
CA ALA A 58 -4.44 -0.51 -7.34
C ALA A 58 -3.42 0.31 -6.54
N LYS A 59 -3.47 1.65 -6.63
CA LYS A 59 -2.61 2.52 -5.80
C LYS A 59 -2.92 2.37 -4.32
N CYS A 60 -4.21 2.35 -3.96
CA CYS A 60 -4.67 2.14 -2.60
C CYS A 60 -4.17 0.80 -2.05
N LEU A 61 -4.33 -0.28 -2.80
CA LEU A 61 -3.87 -1.63 -2.43
C LEU A 61 -2.37 -1.65 -2.09
N VAL A 62 -1.52 -1.11 -2.96
CA VAL A 62 -0.06 -1.06 -2.72
C VAL A 62 0.26 -0.22 -1.49
N THR A 63 -0.39 0.91 -1.34
CA THR A 63 -0.13 1.85 -0.23
C THR A 63 -0.54 1.25 1.11
N GLU A 64 -1.72 0.63 1.18
CA GLU A 64 -2.21 -0.11 2.35
C GLU A 64 -1.28 -1.25 2.72
N THR A 65 -0.79 -2.01 1.73
CA THR A 65 0.18 -3.09 1.95
C THR A 65 1.44 -2.55 2.61
N CYS A 66 2.02 -1.47 2.07
CA CYS A 66 3.22 -0.85 2.62
C CYS A 66 3.01 -0.32 4.05
N LEU A 67 1.90 0.37 4.31
CA LEU A 67 1.60 0.94 5.63
C LEU A 67 1.40 -0.16 6.68
N ARG A 68 0.69 -1.23 6.35
CA ARG A 68 0.48 -2.37 7.27
C ARG A 68 1.79 -3.10 7.53
N ALA A 69 2.57 -3.41 6.50
CA ALA A 69 3.87 -4.08 6.66
C ALA A 69 4.84 -3.21 7.49
N ALA A 70 4.88 -1.90 7.26
CA ALA A 70 5.67 -0.97 8.08
C ALA A 70 5.20 -0.92 9.54
N SER A 71 3.89 -0.95 9.77
CA SER A 71 3.32 -1.02 11.12
C SER A 71 3.69 -2.32 11.84
N HIS A 72 3.75 -3.45 11.13
CA HIS A 72 4.25 -4.71 11.67
C HIS A 72 5.73 -4.63 12.04
N ALA A 73 6.58 -4.12 11.14
CA ALA A 73 8.01 -3.93 11.42
C ALA A 73 8.26 -3.02 12.64
N LEU A 74 7.51 -1.92 12.73
CA LEU A 74 7.62 -0.99 13.87
C LEU A 74 7.23 -1.67 15.20
N ARG A 75 6.17 -2.48 15.20
CA ARG A 75 5.76 -3.25 16.39
C ARG A 75 6.79 -4.28 16.83
N GLU A 76 7.59 -4.77 15.90
CA GLU A 76 8.68 -5.72 16.14
C GLU A 76 10.03 -5.02 16.40
N THR A 77 10.02 -3.68 16.48
CA THR A 77 11.22 -2.85 16.67
C THR A 77 12.28 -3.06 15.57
N CYS A 78 11.83 -3.40 14.36
CA CYS A 78 12.67 -3.51 13.18
C CYS A 78 12.81 -2.14 12.50
N ASP A 79 14.01 -1.84 12.00
CA ASP A 79 14.32 -0.61 11.26
C ASP A 79 13.92 -0.68 9.78
N LYS A 80 13.59 -1.89 9.29
CA LYS A 80 13.25 -2.18 7.89
C LYS A 80 12.10 -3.17 7.79
N VAL A 81 11.33 -3.03 6.71
CA VAL A 81 10.29 -3.99 6.35
C VAL A 81 10.92 -5.17 5.63
N ASP A 82 10.87 -6.34 6.28
CA ASP A 82 11.15 -7.64 5.67
C ASP A 82 9.87 -8.37 5.18
N ILE A 83 10.04 -9.43 4.39
CA ILE A 83 8.97 -10.23 3.80
C ILE A 83 7.98 -10.79 4.84
N ASP A 84 8.49 -11.22 6.00
CA ASP A 84 7.69 -11.74 7.10
C ASP A 84 6.60 -10.74 7.56
N HIS A 85 6.87 -9.43 7.49
CA HIS A 85 5.88 -8.41 7.85
C HIS A 85 4.76 -8.28 6.82
N VAL A 86 5.08 -8.50 5.54
CA VAL A 86 4.08 -8.51 4.45
C VAL A 86 3.20 -9.74 4.60
N GLU A 87 3.79 -10.91 4.83
CA GLU A 87 3.05 -12.16 5.05
C GLU A 87 2.09 -12.07 6.24
N LYS A 88 2.49 -11.38 7.31
CA LYS A 88 1.63 -11.16 8.50
C LYS A 88 0.38 -10.33 8.18
N CYS A 89 0.46 -9.35 7.28
CA CYS A 89 -0.69 -8.51 6.93
C CYS A 89 -1.51 -9.03 5.75
N LEU A 90 -0.96 -9.96 4.96
CA LEU A 90 -1.59 -10.48 3.74
C LEU A 90 -2.98 -11.09 3.97
N PRO A 91 -3.25 -11.89 5.02
CA PRO A 91 -4.58 -12.47 5.23
C PRO A 91 -5.67 -11.41 5.36
N GLN A 92 -5.43 -10.36 6.15
CA GLN A 92 -6.39 -9.28 6.32
C GLN A 92 -6.50 -8.41 5.07
N LEU A 93 -5.37 -8.17 4.39
CA LEU A 93 -5.37 -7.42 3.12
C LEU A 93 -6.27 -8.09 2.07
N MET A 94 -6.22 -9.43 1.96
CA MET A 94 -7.09 -10.18 1.04
C MET A 94 -8.58 -10.14 1.43
N LEU A 95 -8.89 -9.95 2.71
CA LEU A 95 -10.28 -9.80 3.17
C LEU A 95 -10.83 -8.39 2.89
N ASP A 96 -9.97 -7.37 2.94
CA ASP A 96 -10.37 -5.98 2.70
C ASP A 96 -10.51 -5.67 1.19
N PHE A 97 -9.81 -6.43 0.34
CA PHE A 97 -9.87 -6.35 -1.12
C PHE A 97 -10.33 -7.69 -1.73
N PRO A 98 -11.60 -8.08 -1.56
CA PRO A 98 -12.15 -9.35 -2.03
C PRO A 98 -12.37 -9.41 -3.55
#